data_AF-A0A9D7DC18-F1
#
_entry.id   AF-A0A9D7DC18-F1
#
_cell.length_a   1.000
_cell.length_b   1.000
_cell.length_c   1.000
_cell.angle_alpha   90.00
_cell.angle_beta   90.00
_cell.angle_gamma   90.00
#
_symmetry.space_group_name_H-M   'P 1'
#
loop_
_entity.id
_entity.type
_entity.pdbx_description
1 polymer ?
#
loop_
_entity_poly.entity_id
_entity_poly.type
_entity_poly.pdbx_seq_one_letter_code
_entity_poly.pdbx_strand_id
1 'polypeptide(L)' 'MLTSLCDSLGIGFDERMLRWEAGPRPEDGLWAKYWYANVHRSTGFAKQTTSDRELPVHLRSLYEEALPYYHRLQQLRITA' A
#
# COMPACT_ATOMS: atom_id res chain seq x y z
N MET A 1 1.16 -12.91 -3.10
CA MET A 1 0.09 -11.91 -2.87
C MET A 1 -0.39 -11.28 -4.17
N LEU A 2 0.48 -10.67 -5.01
CA LEU A 2 0.03 -10.16 -6.32
C LEU A 2 -0.46 -11.28 -7.25
N THR A 3 0.22 -12.43 -7.28
CA THR A 3 -0.23 -13.63 -8.02
C THR A 3 -1.63 -14.08 -7.60
N SER A 4 -1.89 -14.21 -6.30
CA SER A 4 -3.22 -14.59 -5.78
C SER A 4 -4.32 -13.59 -6.16
N LEU A 5 -3.98 -12.30 -6.25
CA LEU A 5 -4.89 -11.27 -6.76
C LEU A 5 -5.14 -11.45 -8.26
N CYS A 6 -4.08 -11.66 -9.06
CA CYS A 6 -4.18 -11.93 -10.49
C CYS A 6 -5.11 -13.14 -10.76
N ASP A 7 -4.92 -14.23 -10.03
CA ASP A 7 -5.74 -15.45 -10.14
C ASP A 7 -7.22 -15.15 -9.82
N SER A 8 -7.48 -14.39 -8.75
CA SER A 8 -8.85 -14.00 -8.35
C SER A 8 -9.55 -13.11 -9.38
N LEU A 9 -8.78 -12.34 -10.15
CA LEU A 9 -9.29 -11.44 -11.19
C LEU A 9 -9.31 -12.09 -12.58
N GLY A 10 -8.81 -13.32 -12.73
CA GLY A 10 -8.66 -13.97 -14.04
C GLY A 10 -7.65 -13.28 -14.96
N ILE A 11 -6.65 -12.59 -14.39
CA ILE A 11 -5.59 -11.90 -15.12
C ILE A 11 -4.32 -12.74 -15.01
N GLY A 12 -3.63 -12.98 -16.13
CA GLY A 12 -2.32 -13.66 -16.09
C GLY A 12 -1.27 -12.82 -15.37
N PHE A 13 -0.64 -13.38 -14.34
CA PHE A 13 0.49 -12.73 -13.67
C PHE A 13 1.68 -12.57 -14.64
N ASP A 14 2.34 -11.42 -14.58
CA ASP A 14 3.57 -11.14 -15.34
C ASP A 14 4.58 -10.45 -14.42
N GLU A 15 5.84 -10.86 -14.46
CA GLU A 15 6.90 -10.26 -13.65
C GLU A 15 7.09 -8.77 -13.91
N ARG A 16 6.75 -8.28 -15.12
CA ARG A 16 6.76 -6.86 -15.48
C ARG A 16 5.79 -6.04 -14.63
N MET A 17 4.75 -6.65 -14.06
CA MET A 17 3.83 -5.95 -13.13
C MET A 17 4.50 -5.50 -11.84
N LEU A 18 5.69 -6.05 -11.52
CA LEU A 18 6.44 -5.71 -10.31
C LEU A 18 7.41 -4.54 -10.51
N ARG A 19 7.55 -4.02 -11.74
CA ARG A 19 8.46 -2.92 -12.06
C ARG A 19 7.81 -1.85 -12.93
N TRP A 20 8.23 -0.61 -12.76
CA TRP A 20 7.80 0.52 -13.57
C TRP A 20 8.91 1.58 -13.65
N GLU A 21 8.79 2.47 -14.62
CA GLU A 21 9.68 3.62 -14.74
C GLU A 21 9.36 4.65 -13.64
N ALA A 22 10.42 5.18 -13.03
CA ALA A 22 10.31 6.28 -12.09
C ALA A 22 9.93 7.57 -12.83
N GLY A 23 9.07 8.37 -12.22
CA GLY A 23 8.68 9.68 -12.71
C GLY A 23 7.20 9.99 -12.49
N PRO A 24 6.79 11.23 -12.81
CA PRO A 24 5.40 11.61 -12.82
C PRO A 24 4.65 10.98 -13.99
N ARG A 25 3.35 10.78 -13.79
CA ARG A 25 2.41 10.35 -14.82
C ARG A 25 1.43 11.46 -15.18
N PRO A 26 0.93 11.53 -16.42
CA PRO A 26 -0.08 12.51 -16.82
C PRO A 26 -1.33 12.52 -15.93
N GLU A 27 -1.65 11.38 -15.32
CA GLU A 27 -2.84 11.18 -14.48
C GLU A 27 -2.66 11.61 -13.01
N ASP A 28 -1.45 11.97 -12.56
CA ASP A 28 -1.17 12.20 -11.13
C ASP A 28 -1.88 13.44 -10.54
N GLY A 29 -2.39 14.33 -11.39
CA GLY A 29 -3.19 15.47 -10.99
C GLY A 29 -2.45 16.51 -10.12
N LEU A 30 -3.21 17.46 -9.55
CA LEU A 30 -2.64 18.63 -8.87
C LEU A 30 -1.91 18.29 -7.55
N TRP A 31 -2.30 17.19 -6.90
CA TRP A 31 -1.73 16.78 -5.61
C TRP A 31 -0.35 16.12 -5.74
N ALA A 32 0.05 15.73 -6.97
CA ALA A 32 1.30 15.05 -7.25
C ALA A 32 2.52 15.77 -6.66
N LYS A 33 2.61 17.09 -6.88
CA LYS A 33 3.71 17.93 -6.40
C LYS A 33 3.86 17.97 -4.88
N TYR A 34 2.82 17.59 -4.14
CA TYR A 34 2.77 17.67 -2.69
C TYR A 34 2.88 16.29 -2.01
N TRP A 35 2.36 15.23 -2.64
CA TRP A 35 2.22 13.91 -2.00
C TRP A 35 3.02 12.81 -2.70
N TYR A 36 3.33 12.94 -3.99
CA TYR A 36 3.75 11.78 -4.81
C TYR A 36 5.26 11.66 -4.98
N ALA A 37 6.06 12.46 -4.28
CA ALA A 37 7.51 12.41 -4.36
C ALA A 37 8.08 10.99 -4.13
N ASN A 38 7.50 10.20 -3.23
CA ASN A 38 7.89 8.80 -3.01
C ASN A 38 7.45 7.88 -4.16
N VAL A 39 6.25 8.08 -4.70
CA VAL A 39 5.71 7.30 -5.83
C VAL A 39 6.56 7.55 -7.07
N HIS A 40 6.86 8.80 -7.39
CA HIS A 40 7.70 9.19 -8.54
C HIS A 40 9.12 8.64 -8.46
N ARG A 41 9.65 8.39 -7.27
CA ARG A 41 10.98 7.76 -7.11
C ARG A 41 10.96 6.24 -7.11
N SER A 42 9.77 5.63 -6.99
CA SER A 42 9.65 4.17 -6.95
C SER A 42 9.76 3.57 -8.35
N THR A 43 10.32 2.37 -8.43
CA THR A 43 10.43 1.58 -9.68
C THR A 43 9.85 0.18 -9.52
N GLY A 44 9.13 -0.07 -8.42
CA GLY A 44 8.65 -1.37 -8.01
C GLY A 44 8.16 -1.36 -6.56
N PHE A 45 7.62 -2.50 -6.12
CA PHE A 45 7.22 -2.67 -4.72
C PHE A 45 8.45 -2.72 -3.81
N ALA A 46 8.40 -2.00 -2.69
CA ALA A 46 9.43 -2.01 -1.66
C ALA A 46 8.82 -2.39 -0.31
N LYS A 47 9.57 -3.15 0.49
CA LYS A 47 9.19 -3.43 1.87
C LYS A 47 9.38 -2.15 2.68
N GLN A 48 8.27 -1.56 3.13
CA GLN A 48 8.33 -0.41 4.01
C GLN A 48 8.89 -0.83 5.38
N THR A 49 9.90 -0.10 5.86
CA THR A 49 10.43 -0.30 7.20
C THR A 49 9.41 0.21 8.20
N THR A 50 9.00 -0.65 9.14
CA THR A 50 8.17 -0.23 10.25
C THR A 50 8.98 0.66 11.19
N SER A 51 8.31 1.64 11.80
CA SER A 51 8.93 2.49 12.82
C SER A 51 8.88 1.77 14.17
N ASP A 52 9.97 1.85 14.93
CA ASP A 52 10.02 1.41 16.34
C ASP A 52 9.49 2.48 17.31
N ARG A 53 8.91 3.57 16.79
CA ARG A 53 8.37 4.66 17.60
C ARG A 53 7.15 4.17 18.38
N GLU A 54 7.18 4.40 19.69
CA GLU A 54 6.03 4.12 20.54
C GLU A 54 4.80 4.95 20.15
N LEU A 55 3.63 4.33 20.25
CA LEU A 55 2.35 5.01 20.01
C LEU A 55 2.12 6.08 21.09
N PRO A 56 2.00 7.37 20.72
CA PRO A 56 1.70 8.42 21.68
C PRO A 56 0.44 8.13 22.50
N VAL A 57 0.49 8.37 23.82
CA VAL A 57 -0.59 8.03 24.75
C VAL A 57 -1.95 8.62 24.33
N HIS A 58 -1.95 9.86 23.82
CA HIS A 58 -3.18 10.53 23.37
C HIS A 58 -3.84 9.88 22.13
N LEU A 59 -3.13 9.01 21.41
CA LEU A 59 -3.67 8.28 20.26
C LEU A 59 -4.19 6.88 20.63
N ARG A 60 -4.07 6.44 21.89
CA ARG A 60 -4.52 5.09 22.30
C ARG A 60 -6.01 4.88 22.08
N SER A 61 -6.83 5.87 22.44
CA SER A 61 -8.29 5.77 22.23
C SER A 61 -8.64 5.65 20.75
N LEU A 62 -7.97 6.41 19.87
CA LEU A 62 -8.17 6.30 18.41
C LEU A 62 -7.74 4.92 17.89
N TYR A 63 -6.62 4.39 18.39
CA TYR A 63 -6.15 3.06 18.04
C TYR A 63 -7.18 1.98 18.42
N GLU A 64 -7.71 2.04 19.64
CA GLU A 64 -8.73 1.11 20.13
C GLU A 64 -10.02 1.19 19.29
N GLU A 65 -10.44 2.40 18.89
CA GLU A 65 -11.59 2.60 18.00
C GLU A 65 -11.36 2.05 16.58
N ALA A 66 -10.14 2.19 16.05
CA ALA A 66 -9.79 1.71 14.71
C ALA A 66 -9.63 0.18 14.63
N LEU A 67 -9.28 -0.47 15.75
CA LEU A 67 -8.87 -1.87 15.79
C LEU A 67 -9.94 -2.87 15.29
N PRO A 68 -11.24 -2.74 15.65
CA PRO A 68 -12.29 -3.62 15.12
C PRO A 68 -12.41 -3.55 13.60
N TYR A 69 -12.29 -2.36 13.01
CA TYR A 69 -12.34 -2.19 11.55
C TYR A 69 -11.14 -2.83 10.87
N TYR A 70 -9.94 -2.64 11.44
CA TYR A 70 -8.73 -3.31 10.95
C TYR A 70 -8.90 -4.84 10.97
N HIS A 71 -9.37 -5.42 12.07
CA HIS A 71 -9.57 -6.87 12.17
C HIS A 71 -10.60 -7.39 11.16
N ARG A 72 -11.68 -6.64 10.91
CA ARG A 72 -12.65 -6.98 9.88
C ARG A 72 -12.03 -7.02 8.49
N LEU A 73 -11.22 -6.02 8.12
CA LEU A 73 -10.52 -6.01 6.84
C LEU A 73 -9.46 -7.10 6.75
N GLN A 74 -8.77 -7.38 7.86
CA GLN A 74 -7.75 -8.42 7.94
C GLN A 74 -8.32 -9.81 7.68
N GLN A 75 -9.56 -10.10 8.13
CA GLN A 75 -10.25 -11.36 7.85
C GLN A 75 -10.61 -11.54 6.37
N LEU A 76 -10.81 -10.45 5.63
CA LEU A 76 -11.17 -10.44 4.21
C LEU A 76 -9.95 -10.33 3.28
N ARG A 77 -8.73 -10.29 3.83
CA ARG A 77 -7.53 -10.10 3.01
C ARG A 77 -7.33 -11.27 2.06
N ILE A 78 -6.76 -10.98 0.89
CA ILE A 78 -6.30 -12.02 -0.03
C ILE A 78 -5.17 -12.80 0.64
N THR A 79 -5.39 -14.09 0.85
CA THR A 79 -4.37 -15.02 1.32
C THR A 79 -3.67 -15.66 0.14
N ALA A 80 -2.42 -16.07 0.34
CA ALA A 80 -1.67 -16.83 -0.65
C ALA A 80 -2.16 -18.28 -0.72
#